data_AF-A0A2A3DC63-F1
#
_entry.id   AF-A0A2A3DC63-F1
#
_cell.length_a   1.000
_cell.length_b   1.000
_cell.length_c   1.000
_cell.angle_alpha   90.00
_cell.angle_beta   90.00
_cell.angle_gamma   90.00
#
_symmetry.space_group_name_H-M   'P 1'
#
loop_
_entity.id
_entity.type
_entity.pdbx_description
1 polymer ?
#
loop_
_entity_poly.entity_id
_entity_poly.type
_entity_poly.pdbx_seq_one_letter_code
_entity_poly.pdbx_strand_id
1 'polypeptide(L)'
;MKNVLTAAAAAVLLASPALAWGPEGHAVVAMLAEAKLSPEAKSKIRKILFGAPLVTGAIMADDIRISRPETARWHFVDIPYEEDHFDAGRDCAVEVTGDCVIAAIGREEELIANPDASVYDRADALKRLVHFVGDIHQPFHAIERTVNGDSDQGGNLVKVTFFDDKKTNLHSVWDSGLILHTKLTAEQYVDHLSRDVVPKLAPADVAEADPIKWAESSHRIAKAAYVKSGDVLGDDYYNAHIGDVDQQLALAASRLAAILESLPDLDAPAYFTFEQPGPDMSPSNSFAFKLVDQRTIAMARKILNTGIDRHVQGTIVVKKVPYNPTWSYSLVPESIGFFEQAIEVCDANMAQVEQHVDEIGGSYLPKAHWCPWSSKLVAEITNKIDPATDVPKP
;
A
#
# COMPACT_ATOMS: atom_id res chain seq x y z
N MET A 1 42.87 -40.12 -39.37
CA MET A 1 41.99 -38.97 -39.06
C MET A 1 40.61 -39.50 -38.70
N LYS A 2 40.18 -39.31 -37.46
CA LYS A 2 38.77 -39.19 -37.01
C LYS A 2 38.82 -38.95 -35.50
N ASN A 3 38.82 -37.67 -35.12
CA ASN A 3 38.68 -37.23 -33.74
C ASN A 3 37.23 -37.45 -33.31
N VAL A 4 37.01 -38.19 -32.22
CA VAL A 4 35.71 -38.26 -31.56
C VAL A 4 35.73 -37.20 -30.46
N LEU A 5 35.05 -36.09 -30.71
CA LEU A 5 34.73 -35.08 -29.70
C LEU A 5 33.50 -35.56 -28.93
N THR A 6 33.71 -36.00 -27.69
CA THR A 6 32.64 -36.19 -26.71
C THR A 6 32.23 -34.82 -26.19
N ALA A 7 31.09 -34.31 -26.67
CA ALA A 7 30.45 -33.13 -26.10
C ALA A 7 29.77 -33.53 -24.78
N ALA A 8 30.32 -33.08 -23.65
CA ALA A 8 29.64 -33.12 -22.37
C ALA A 8 28.53 -32.06 -22.40
N ALA A 9 27.27 -32.50 -22.50
CA ALA A 9 26.13 -31.63 -22.30
C ALA A 9 26.04 -31.30 -20.80
N ALA A 10 26.45 -30.09 -20.43
CA ALA A 10 26.20 -29.53 -19.11
C ALA A 10 24.68 -29.35 -18.96
N ALA A 11 24.06 -30.15 -18.09
CA ALA A 11 22.69 -29.92 -17.66
C ALA A 11 22.66 -28.63 -16.84
N VAL A 12 22.24 -27.54 -17.46
CA VAL A 12 21.86 -26.32 -16.74
C VAL A 12 20.60 -26.65 -15.96
N LEU A 13 20.75 -26.97 -14.68
CA LEU A 13 19.65 -26.97 -13.74
C LEU A 13 19.21 -25.50 -13.60
N LEU A 14 18.15 -25.12 -14.31
CA LEU A 14 17.44 -23.89 -14.04
C LEU A 14 16.91 -24.01 -12.61
N ALA A 15 17.45 -23.20 -11.68
CA ALA A 15 16.86 -23.06 -10.36
C ALA A 15 15.41 -22.60 -10.55
N SER A 16 14.46 -23.35 -9.99
CA SER A 16 13.09 -22.87 -9.89
C SER A 16 13.13 -21.51 -9.20
N PRO A 17 12.46 -20.50 -9.75
CA PRO A 17 12.53 -19.17 -9.18
C PRO A 17 11.89 -19.24 -7.79
N ALA A 18 12.70 -19.00 -6.75
CA ALA A 18 12.28 -18.99 -5.36
C ALA A 18 11.05 -18.10 -5.24
N LEU A 19 9.90 -18.68 -4.89
CA LEU A 19 8.71 -17.90 -4.56
C LEU A 19 8.94 -17.36 -3.15
N ALA A 20 8.27 -16.28 -2.79
CA ALA A 20 8.13 -15.97 -1.37
C ALA A 20 7.27 -17.01 -0.67
N TRP A 21 6.58 -16.67 0.43
CA TRP A 21 5.56 -17.58 0.94
C TRP A 21 4.81 -18.18 -0.25
N GLY A 22 4.61 -19.50 -0.25
CA GLY A 22 3.87 -20.12 -1.34
C GLY A 22 2.51 -19.44 -1.49
N PRO A 23 1.80 -19.68 -2.61
CA PRO A 23 0.45 -19.14 -2.81
C PRO A 23 -0.47 -19.32 -1.59
N GLU A 24 -0.28 -20.40 -0.83
CA GLU A 24 -0.98 -20.69 0.41
C GLU A 24 -0.67 -19.69 1.54
N GLY A 25 0.59 -19.38 1.80
CA GLY A 25 0.98 -18.43 2.85
C GLY A 25 0.54 -17.01 2.53
N HIS A 26 0.73 -16.56 1.28
CA HIS A 26 0.21 -15.28 0.82
C HIS A 26 -1.30 -15.17 0.90
N ALA A 27 -2.01 -16.25 0.55
CA ALA A 27 -3.46 -16.28 0.69
C ALA A 27 -3.89 -16.12 2.15
N VAL A 28 -3.26 -16.85 3.08
CA VAL A 28 -3.55 -16.75 4.52
C VAL A 28 -3.29 -15.34 5.03
N VAL A 29 -2.14 -14.73 4.70
CA VAL A 29 -1.80 -13.35 5.12
C VAL A 29 -2.85 -12.36 4.63
N ALA A 30 -3.18 -12.39 3.34
CA ALA A 30 -4.13 -11.44 2.75
C ALA A 30 -5.56 -11.64 3.27
N MET A 31 -6.02 -12.89 3.42
CA MET A 31 -7.36 -13.19 3.93
C MET A 31 -7.51 -12.80 5.41
N LEU A 32 -6.51 -13.10 6.24
CA LEU A 32 -6.52 -12.72 7.65
C LEU A 32 -6.41 -11.20 7.81
N ALA A 33 -5.62 -10.51 7.00
CA ALA A 33 -5.56 -9.04 6.99
C ALA A 33 -6.91 -8.43 6.59
N GLU A 34 -7.55 -8.88 5.50
CA GLU A 34 -8.86 -8.37 5.07
C GLU A 34 -9.96 -8.64 6.10
N ALA A 35 -9.87 -9.74 6.86
CA ALA A 35 -10.79 -10.05 7.96
C ALA A 35 -10.63 -9.12 9.18
N LYS A 36 -9.46 -8.47 9.32
CA LYS A 36 -9.16 -7.54 10.42
C LYS A 36 -9.56 -6.09 10.13
N LEU A 37 -9.78 -5.74 8.87
CA LEU A 37 -10.14 -4.38 8.48
C LEU A 37 -11.51 -3.97 9.02
N SER A 38 -11.61 -2.70 9.42
CA SER A 38 -12.86 -1.98 9.62
C SER A 38 -13.71 -1.99 8.34
N PRO A 39 -15.04 -1.88 8.44
CA PRO A 39 -15.91 -1.75 7.26
C PRO A 39 -15.48 -0.62 6.32
N GLU A 40 -15.03 0.50 6.89
CA GLU A 40 -14.55 1.68 6.17
C GLU A 40 -13.27 1.38 5.40
N ALA A 41 -12.24 0.84 6.06
CA ALA A 41 -10.99 0.49 5.41
C ALA A 41 -11.20 -0.60 4.36
N LYS A 42 -12.03 -1.62 4.65
CA LYS A 42 -12.37 -2.66 3.68
C LYS A 42 -13.03 -2.10 2.43
N SER A 43 -13.95 -1.15 2.58
CA SER A 43 -14.59 -0.45 1.45
C SER A 43 -13.54 0.30 0.61
N LYS A 44 -12.69 1.09 1.27
CA LYS A 44 -11.59 1.86 0.66
C LYS A 44 -10.64 0.95 -0.13
N ILE A 45 -10.16 -0.13 0.50
CA ILE A 45 -9.23 -1.09 -0.11
C ILE A 45 -9.86 -1.81 -1.30
N ARG A 46 -11.12 -2.27 -1.18
CA ARG A 46 -11.83 -2.87 -2.32
C ARG A 46 -12.01 -1.90 -3.46
N LYS A 47 -12.20 -0.60 -3.20
CA LYS A 47 -12.30 0.40 -4.25
C LYS A 47 -11.00 0.55 -5.04
N ILE A 48 -9.86 0.61 -4.35
CA ILE A 48 -8.53 0.61 -4.99
C ILE A 48 -8.35 -0.65 -5.85
N LEU A 49 -8.85 -1.81 -5.40
CA LEU A 49 -8.79 -3.08 -6.11
C LEU A 49 -9.95 -3.32 -7.10
N PHE A 50 -10.72 -2.29 -7.48
CA PHE A 50 -11.85 -2.40 -8.41
C PHE A 50 -12.89 -3.47 -8.02
N GLY A 51 -13.11 -3.65 -6.71
CA GLY A 51 -14.04 -4.60 -6.11
C GLY A 51 -13.45 -5.99 -5.81
N ALA A 52 -12.21 -6.25 -6.21
CA ALA A 52 -11.55 -7.53 -5.93
C ALA A 52 -11.18 -7.68 -4.44
N PRO A 53 -11.17 -8.90 -3.89
CA PRO A 53 -10.68 -9.18 -2.55
C PRO A 53 -9.15 -8.99 -2.47
N LEU A 54 -8.64 -8.80 -1.26
CA LEU A 54 -7.21 -8.52 -1.04
C LEU A 54 -6.32 -9.68 -1.50
N VAL A 55 -6.82 -10.91 -1.37
CA VAL A 55 -6.14 -12.15 -1.78
C VAL A 55 -5.76 -12.17 -3.27
N THR A 56 -6.48 -11.44 -4.13
CA THR A 56 -6.14 -11.33 -5.55
C THR A 56 -4.77 -10.67 -5.76
N GLY A 57 -4.38 -9.73 -4.90
CA GLY A 57 -3.06 -9.09 -4.97
C GLY A 57 -1.92 -9.98 -4.53
N ALA A 58 -2.16 -10.79 -3.50
CA ALA A 58 -1.17 -11.65 -2.88
C ALA A 58 -0.58 -12.70 -3.85
N ILE A 59 -1.40 -13.17 -4.81
CA ILE A 59 -1.03 -14.19 -5.80
C ILE A 59 -0.38 -13.56 -7.06
N MET A 60 -0.68 -12.28 -7.36
CA MET A 60 -0.36 -11.68 -8.66
C MET A 60 1.06 -11.07 -8.75
N ALA A 61 1.70 -10.76 -7.63
CA ALA A 61 3.04 -10.14 -7.65
C ALA A 61 4.13 -11.08 -8.17
N ASP A 62 4.02 -12.39 -7.92
CA ASP A 62 4.98 -13.40 -8.41
C ASP A 62 5.00 -13.52 -9.93
N ASP A 63 3.85 -13.35 -10.59
CA ASP A 63 3.74 -13.42 -12.05
C ASP A 63 4.52 -12.27 -12.73
N ILE A 64 4.64 -11.12 -12.06
CA ILE A 64 5.31 -9.93 -12.59
C ILE A 64 6.82 -10.15 -12.67
N ARG A 65 7.44 -10.83 -11.68
CA ARG A 65 8.89 -11.07 -11.62
C ARG A 65 9.43 -11.76 -12.87
N ILE A 66 8.67 -12.69 -13.45
CA ILE A 66 9.06 -13.41 -14.68
C ILE A 66 9.21 -12.43 -15.85
N SER A 67 8.38 -11.40 -15.89
CA SER A 67 8.36 -10.38 -16.94
C SER A 67 9.20 -9.13 -16.62
N ARG A 68 9.59 -8.94 -15.35
CA ARG A 68 10.31 -7.76 -14.82
C ARG A 68 11.45 -8.17 -13.88
N PRO A 69 12.61 -8.55 -14.44
CA PRO A 69 13.76 -8.95 -13.63
C PRO A 69 14.27 -7.87 -12.67
N GLU A 70 13.96 -6.59 -12.92
CA GLU A 70 14.31 -5.45 -12.06
C GLU A 70 13.59 -5.45 -10.72
N THR A 71 12.56 -6.30 -10.54
CA THR A 71 11.82 -6.41 -9.29
C THR A 71 12.23 -7.63 -8.46
N ALA A 72 13.19 -8.43 -8.92
CA ALA A 72 13.52 -9.69 -8.28
C ALA A 72 13.96 -9.51 -6.82
N ARG A 73 14.81 -8.52 -6.53
CA ARG A 73 15.27 -8.22 -5.17
C ARG A 73 14.19 -7.56 -4.29
N TRP A 74 13.08 -7.11 -4.85
CA TRP A 74 11.99 -6.51 -4.04
C TRP A 74 11.28 -7.54 -3.16
N HIS A 75 11.55 -8.83 -3.35
CA HIS A 75 10.95 -9.91 -2.57
C HIS A 75 11.76 -10.32 -1.35
N PHE A 76 13.00 -9.88 -1.19
CA PHE A 76 13.86 -10.33 -0.09
C PHE A 76 14.88 -9.26 0.33
N VAL A 77 15.61 -9.55 1.40
CA VAL A 77 16.77 -8.80 1.86
C VAL A 77 17.83 -9.78 2.37
N ASP A 78 19.02 -9.72 1.77
CA ASP A 78 20.09 -10.68 2.04
C ASP A 78 20.94 -10.23 3.24
N ILE A 79 20.38 -10.29 4.45
CA ILE A 79 21.15 -10.00 5.67
C ILE A 79 22.13 -11.17 5.89
N PRO A 80 23.46 -10.93 5.97
CA PRO A 80 24.42 -12.02 6.11
C PRO A 80 24.21 -12.82 7.40
N TYR A 81 24.31 -14.15 7.32
CA TYR A 81 24.08 -15.08 8.45
C TYR A 81 24.89 -14.73 9.72
N GLU A 82 26.12 -14.21 9.55
CA GLU A 82 27.01 -13.86 10.66
C GLU A 82 26.67 -12.53 11.33
N GLU A 83 25.84 -11.72 10.70
CA GLU A 83 25.39 -10.43 11.22
C GLU A 83 24.15 -10.61 12.08
N ASP A 84 23.87 -9.66 12.96
CA ASP A 84 22.65 -9.64 13.77
C ASP A 84 21.68 -8.53 13.34
N HIS A 85 22.16 -7.59 12.52
CA HIS A 85 21.46 -6.37 12.18
C HIS A 85 21.55 -6.05 10.68
N PHE A 86 20.48 -5.46 10.18
CA PHE A 86 20.38 -4.94 8.85
C PHE A 86 21.28 -3.71 8.68
N ASP A 87 21.99 -3.64 7.55
CA ASP A 87 22.71 -2.46 7.09
C ASP A 87 22.23 -2.07 5.69
N ALA A 88 21.67 -0.87 5.54
CA ALA A 88 21.07 -0.45 4.26
C ALA A 88 22.07 -0.36 3.10
N GLY A 89 23.34 -0.02 3.39
CA GLY A 89 24.38 0.12 2.37
C GLY A 89 24.88 -1.23 1.86
N ARG A 90 24.84 -2.26 2.72
CA ARG A 90 25.25 -3.63 2.41
C ARG A 90 24.09 -4.47 1.86
N ASP A 91 22.94 -4.45 2.54
CA ASP A 91 21.86 -5.43 2.34
C ASP A 91 20.76 -4.94 1.39
N CYS A 92 20.69 -3.63 1.15
CA CYS A 92 19.66 -2.99 0.30
C CYS A 92 20.28 -2.03 -0.73
N ALA A 93 21.50 -2.31 -1.20
CA ALA A 93 22.10 -1.58 -2.29
C ALA A 93 21.31 -1.79 -3.59
N VAL A 94 21.20 -0.74 -4.41
CA VAL A 94 20.53 -0.82 -5.72
C VAL A 94 21.39 -1.62 -6.70
N GLU A 95 20.82 -2.70 -7.21
CA GLU A 95 21.38 -3.53 -8.27
C GLU A 95 20.49 -3.52 -9.52
N VAL A 96 20.95 -4.18 -10.58
CA VAL A 96 20.17 -4.33 -11.83
C VAL A 96 18.85 -5.07 -11.59
N THR A 97 18.82 -5.92 -10.56
CA THR A 97 17.68 -6.75 -10.15
C THR A 97 16.81 -6.09 -9.06
N GLY A 98 17.06 -4.82 -8.72
CA GLY A 98 16.37 -4.08 -7.67
C GLY A 98 17.25 -3.83 -6.44
N ASP A 99 16.67 -3.36 -5.34
CA ASP A 99 17.37 -3.12 -4.08
C ASP A 99 17.02 -4.17 -3.01
N CYS A 100 15.90 -4.02 -2.31
CA CYS A 100 15.42 -4.99 -1.32
C CYS A 100 13.92 -4.79 -1.00
N VAL A 101 13.34 -5.77 -0.30
CA VAL A 101 11.93 -5.74 0.16
C VAL A 101 11.58 -4.57 1.07
N ILE A 102 12.50 -4.14 1.94
CA ILE A 102 12.28 -2.99 2.85
C ILE A 102 12.03 -1.71 2.05
N ALA A 103 12.87 -1.44 1.06
CA ALA A 103 12.72 -0.28 0.19
C ALA A 103 11.49 -0.40 -0.72
N ALA A 104 11.16 -1.61 -1.16
CA ALA A 104 9.97 -1.88 -1.95
C ALA A 104 8.68 -1.56 -1.17
N ILE A 105 8.55 -2.02 0.08
CA ILE A 105 7.40 -1.71 0.95
C ILE A 105 7.18 -0.19 1.03
N GLY A 106 8.23 0.57 1.37
CA GLY A 106 8.14 2.03 1.46
C GLY A 106 7.71 2.68 0.14
N ARG A 107 8.26 2.24 -1.00
CA ARG A 107 7.86 2.74 -2.32
C ARG A 107 6.39 2.46 -2.65
N GLU A 108 5.90 1.26 -2.36
CA GLU A 108 4.51 0.93 -2.66
C GLU A 108 3.55 1.71 -1.77
N GLU A 109 3.85 1.91 -0.49
CA GLU A 109 3.06 2.77 0.40
C GLU A 109 2.98 4.22 -0.13
N GLU A 110 4.12 4.80 -0.52
CA GLU A 110 4.16 6.13 -1.13
C GLU A 110 3.34 6.21 -2.42
N LEU A 111 3.45 5.19 -3.29
CA LEU A 111 2.73 5.16 -4.56
C LEU A 111 1.22 5.02 -4.36
N ILE A 112 0.77 4.21 -3.40
CA ILE A 112 -0.64 4.07 -3.05
C ILE A 112 -1.19 5.39 -2.50
N ALA A 113 -0.41 6.10 -1.68
CA ALA A 113 -0.80 7.37 -1.07
C ALA A 113 -0.66 8.58 -2.01
N ASN A 114 -0.08 8.41 -3.20
CA ASN A 114 0.16 9.48 -4.15
C ASN A 114 -1.14 9.89 -4.89
N PRO A 115 -1.65 11.13 -4.73
CA PRO A 115 -2.84 11.62 -5.43
C PRO A 115 -2.65 11.83 -6.94
N ASP A 116 -1.40 11.93 -7.40
CA ASP A 116 -1.05 12.08 -8.81
C ASP A 116 -0.91 10.73 -9.53
N ALA A 117 -0.83 9.62 -8.79
CA ALA A 117 -0.74 8.28 -9.35
C ALA A 117 -2.07 7.84 -9.97
N SER A 118 -2.01 7.09 -11.07
CA SER A 118 -3.23 6.57 -11.69
C SER A 118 -3.93 5.57 -10.77
N VAL A 119 -5.24 5.37 -10.97
CA VAL A 119 -6.00 4.33 -10.26
C VAL A 119 -5.38 2.93 -10.46
N TYR A 120 -4.79 2.67 -11.63
CA TYR A 120 -4.17 1.38 -11.95
C TYR A 120 -2.82 1.22 -11.24
N ASP A 121 -1.99 2.27 -11.21
CA ASP A 121 -0.70 2.21 -10.51
C ASP A 121 -0.90 1.99 -9.01
N ARG A 122 -1.87 2.67 -8.40
CA ARG A 122 -2.24 2.47 -6.99
C ARG A 122 -2.77 1.06 -6.74
N ALA A 123 -3.60 0.54 -7.64
CA ALA A 123 -4.09 -0.83 -7.53
C ALA A 123 -2.94 -1.85 -7.60
N ASP A 124 -2.02 -1.70 -8.55
CA ASP A 124 -0.88 -2.60 -8.69
C ASP A 124 0.12 -2.46 -7.53
N ALA A 125 0.32 -1.24 -7.02
CA ALA A 125 1.12 -0.97 -5.84
C ALA A 125 0.56 -1.65 -4.60
N LEU A 126 -0.76 -1.57 -4.39
CA LEU A 126 -1.44 -2.25 -3.29
C LEU A 126 -1.29 -3.77 -3.37
N LYS A 127 -1.37 -4.36 -4.56
CA LYS A 127 -1.13 -5.81 -4.73
C LYS A 127 0.29 -6.19 -4.35
N ARG A 128 1.28 -5.41 -4.79
CA ARG A 128 2.70 -5.61 -4.44
C ARG A 128 2.97 -5.43 -2.96
N LEU A 129 2.40 -4.41 -2.33
CA LEU A 129 2.52 -4.17 -0.89
C LEU A 129 2.01 -5.37 -0.07
N VAL A 130 0.83 -5.91 -0.42
CA VAL A 130 0.26 -7.11 0.24
C VAL A 130 1.22 -8.28 0.17
N HIS A 131 1.86 -8.47 -0.99
CA HIS A 131 2.82 -9.53 -1.21
C HIS A 131 4.11 -9.30 -0.39
N PHE A 132 4.77 -8.14 -0.54
CA PHE A 132 6.03 -7.83 0.13
C PHE A 132 5.94 -7.82 1.66
N VAL A 133 4.79 -7.43 2.24
CA VAL A 133 4.57 -7.57 3.69
C VAL A 133 4.49 -9.05 4.10
N GLY A 134 3.99 -9.93 3.24
CA GLY A 134 4.14 -11.38 3.44
C GLY A 134 5.61 -11.79 3.40
N ASP A 135 6.32 -11.44 2.34
CA ASP A 135 7.71 -11.84 2.06
C ASP A 135 8.64 -11.51 3.22
N ILE A 136 8.61 -10.27 3.72
CA ILE A 136 9.52 -9.83 4.78
C ILE A 136 9.32 -10.59 6.11
N HIS A 137 8.18 -11.25 6.27
CA HIS A 137 7.88 -12.13 7.42
C HIS A 137 8.23 -13.60 7.15
N GLN A 138 8.59 -13.98 5.92
CA GLN A 138 9.16 -15.30 5.62
C GLN A 138 10.62 -15.30 6.11
N PRO A 139 11.00 -16.11 7.12
CA PRO A 139 12.35 -16.07 7.70
C PRO A 139 13.50 -16.12 6.67
N PHE A 140 13.41 -17.02 5.69
CA PHE A 140 14.42 -17.22 4.66
C PHE A 140 14.43 -16.15 3.55
N HIS A 141 13.55 -15.15 3.63
CA HIS A 141 13.59 -13.94 2.80
C HIS A 141 14.42 -12.82 3.41
N ALA A 142 14.92 -13.02 4.64
CA ALA A 142 15.69 -12.02 5.37
C ALA A 142 17.10 -12.54 5.74
N ILE A 143 17.64 -13.51 5.00
CA ILE A 143 18.94 -14.10 5.33
C ILE A 143 19.70 -14.56 4.09
N GLU A 144 21.02 -14.43 4.14
CA GLU A 144 21.92 -15.07 3.19
C GLU A 144 23.08 -15.74 3.95
N ARG A 145 23.33 -17.02 3.69
CA ARG A 145 24.51 -17.71 4.23
C ARG A 145 25.49 -18.05 3.12
N THR A 146 26.75 -17.65 3.31
CA THR A 146 27.83 -17.97 2.37
C THR A 146 28.62 -19.19 2.87
N VAL A 147 28.77 -20.21 2.03
CA VAL A 147 29.58 -21.41 2.31
C VAL A 147 30.65 -21.54 1.23
N ASN A 148 31.92 -21.52 1.62
CA ASN A 148 33.08 -21.59 0.69
C ASN A 148 33.10 -20.49 -0.39
N GLY A 149 32.53 -19.31 -0.09
CA GLY A 149 32.45 -18.19 -1.03
C GLY A 149 31.20 -18.19 -1.91
N ASP A 150 30.38 -19.23 -1.84
CA ASP A 150 29.10 -19.32 -2.56
C ASP A 150 27.94 -19.00 -1.62
N SER A 151 27.07 -18.07 -2.04
CA SER A 151 25.79 -17.81 -1.39
C SER A 151 24.89 -19.05 -1.47
N ASP A 152 24.13 -19.33 -0.40
CA ASP A 152 23.06 -20.33 -0.43
C ASP A 152 21.68 -19.80 -0.84
N GLN A 153 21.63 -18.51 -1.22
CA GLN A 153 20.46 -17.80 -1.74
C GLN A 153 19.24 -17.93 -0.82
N GLY A 154 19.40 -17.55 0.45
CA GLY A 154 18.36 -17.69 1.46
C GLY A 154 17.90 -19.14 1.64
N GLY A 155 18.82 -20.10 1.62
CA GLY A 155 18.50 -21.52 1.76
C GLY A 155 18.00 -22.23 0.49
N ASN A 156 17.87 -21.56 -0.65
CA ASN A 156 17.47 -22.18 -1.93
C ASN A 156 18.47 -23.25 -2.40
N LEU A 157 19.75 -23.11 -2.06
CA LEU A 157 20.79 -24.09 -2.41
C LEU A 157 21.03 -25.14 -1.32
N VAL A 158 20.31 -25.07 -0.19
CA VAL A 158 20.36 -26.07 0.88
C VAL A 158 19.37 -27.19 0.56
N LYS A 159 19.87 -28.24 -0.11
CA LYS A 159 19.04 -29.38 -0.53
C LYS A 159 18.65 -30.21 0.68
N VAL A 160 17.38 -30.56 0.81
CA VAL A 160 16.85 -31.37 1.91
C VAL A 160 15.81 -32.36 1.40
N THR A 161 15.43 -33.31 2.25
CA THR A 161 14.27 -34.17 2.03
C THR A 161 13.23 -33.84 3.09
N PHE A 162 12.05 -33.35 2.70
CA PHE A 162 10.99 -32.97 3.64
C PHE A 162 9.96 -34.09 3.76
N PHE A 163 10.01 -34.84 4.87
CA PHE A 163 9.44 -36.18 5.00
C PHE A 163 9.96 -37.17 3.93
N ASP A 164 9.71 -38.47 4.12
CA ASP A 164 10.51 -39.57 3.55
C ASP A 164 10.74 -39.57 2.02
N ASP A 165 9.95 -38.85 1.21
CA ASP A 165 10.01 -38.91 -0.25
C ASP A 165 10.10 -37.56 -1.00
N LYS A 166 10.01 -36.40 -0.32
CA LYS A 166 9.98 -35.10 -1.01
C LYS A 166 11.34 -34.41 -1.01
N LYS A 167 12.15 -34.68 -2.04
CA LYS A 167 13.37 -33.91 -2.30
C LYS A 167 13.02 -32.47 -2.67
N THR A 168 13.58 -31.52 -1.93
CA THR A 168 13.33 -30.08 -2.08
C THR A 168 14.54 -29.28 -1.59
N ASN A 169 14.38 -27.99 -1.33
CA ASN A 169 15.35 -27.14 -0.65
C ASN A 169 14.74 -26.52 0.63
N LEU A 170 15.60 -26.00 1.51
CA LEU A 170 15.20 -25.44 2.80
C LEU A 170 14.25 -24.24 2.65
N HIS A 171 14.51 -23.34 1.70
CA HIS A 171 13.67 -22.18 1.43
C HIS A 171 12.23 -22.61 1.12
N SER A 172 12.05 -23.54 0.18
CA SER A 172 10.73 -24.07 -0.19
C SER A 172 10.03 -24.86 0.93
N VAL A 173 10.76 -25.40 1.91
CA VAL A 173 10.14 -25.98 3.12
C VAL A 173 9.45 -24.89 3.94
N TRP A 174 10.06 -23.72 4.05
CA TRP A 174 9.47 -22.58 4.76
C TRP A 174 8.37 -21.91 3.95
N ASP A 175 8.57 -21.68 2.65
CA ASP A 175 7.53 -21.06 1.81
C ASP A 175 6.23 -21.86 1.79
N SER A 176 6.34 -23.18 1.66
CA SER A 176 5.17 -24.02 1.37
C SER A 176 5.15 -25.33 2.15
N GLY A 177 6.30 -25.96 2.40
CA GLY A 177 6.37 -27.31 2.99
C GLY A 177 5.67 -27.40 4.35
N LEU A 178 6.03 -26.53 5.30
CA LEU A 178 5.45 -26.49 6.65
C LEU A 178 3.95 -26.16 6.61
N ILE A 179 3.56 -25.17 5.80
CA ILE A 179 2.16 -24.76 5.61
C ILE A 179 1.31 -25.90 5.04
N LEU A 180 1.75 -26.51 3.94
CA LEU A 180 1.03 -27.61 3.27
C LEU A 180 0.95 -28.86 4.15
N HIS A 181 1.91 -29.07 5.04
CA HIS A 181 1.88 -30.19 5.98
C HIS A 181 0.74 -30.08 7.01
N THR A 182 0.25 -28.88 7.31
CA THR A 182 -0.94 -28.69 8.16
C THR A 182 -2.20 -29.33 7.55
N LYS A 183 -2.25 -29.48 6.22
CA LYS A 183 -3.40 -29.94 5.42
C LYS A 183 -4.64 -29.07 5.55
N LEU A 184 -4.48 -27.84 6.04
CA LEU A 184 -5.55 -26.86 6.14
C LEU A 184 -5.73 -26.14 4.79
N THR A 185 -6.97 -25.80 4.43
CA THR A 185 -7.19 -24.78 3.40
C THR A 185 -6.80 -23.41 3.94
N ALA A 186 -6.63 -22.41 3.07
CA ALA A 186 -6.33 -21.05 3.50
C ALA A 186 -7.39 -20.52 4.49
N GLU A 187 -8.68 -20.77 4.25
CA GLU A 187 -9.77 -20.40 5.17
C GLU A 187 -9.62 -21.07 6.54
N GLN A 188 -9.37 -22.38 6.56
CA GLN A 188 -9.22 -23.13 7.80
C GLN A 188 -7.98 -22.67 8.59
N TYR A 189 -6.91 -22.30 7.88
CA TYR A 189 -5.71 -21.80 8.52
C TYR A 189 -5.92 -20.37 9.05
N VAL A 190 -6.63 -19.51 8.33
CA VAL A 190 -7.08 -18.20 8.82
C VAL A 190 -7.89 -18.36 10.11
N ASP A 191 -8.84 -19.30 10.15
CA ASP A 191 -9.64 -19.58 11.35
C ASP A 191 -8.77 -20.03 12.54
N HIS A 192 -7.82 -20.94 12.29
CA HIS A 192 -6.85 -21.40 13.29
C HIS A 192 -5.99 -20.23 13.82
N LEU A 193 -5.35 -19.45 12.94
CA LEU A 193 -4.50 -18.33 13.35
C LEU A 193 -5.31 -17.25 14.10
N SER A 194 -6.50 -16.91 13.60
CA SER A 194 -7.38 -15.91 14.20
C SER A 194 -7.81 -16.29 15.62
N ARG A 195 -8.13 -17.58 15.84
CA ARG A 195 -8.59 -18.07 17.15
C ARG A 195 -7.45 -18.33 18.12
N ASP A 196 -6.39 -18.98 17.66
CA ASP A 196 -5.43 -19.66 18.53
C ASP A 196 -4.07 -18.95 18.61
N VAL A 197 -3.72 -18.08 17.65
CA VAL A 197 -2.39 -17.45 17.53
C VAL A 197 -2.47 -15.94 17.73
N VAL A 198 -3.29 -15.23 16.95
CA VAL A 198 -3.44 -13.77 17.02
C VAL A 198 -3.67 -13.25 18.45
N PRO A 199 -4.57 -13.85 19.28
CA PRO A 199 -4.81 -13.34 20.63
C PRO A 199 -3.63 -13.48 21.59
N LYS A 200 -2.62 -14.27 21.22
CA LYS A 200 -1.42 -14.54 22.03
C LYS A 200 -0.19 -13.75 21.56
N LEU A 201 -0.27 -13.06 20.42
CA LEU A 201 0.82 -12.20 19.94
C LEU A 201 1.07 -11.08 20.95
N ALA A 202 2.34 -10.72 21.15
CA ALA A 202 2.67 -9.58 21.99
C ALA A 202 2.18 -8.29 21.33
N PRO A 203 1.48 -7.39 22.07
CA PRO A 203 1.01 -6.13 21.51
C PRO A 203 2.11 -5.26 20.88
N ALA A 204 3.32 -5.31 21.45
CA ALA A 204 4.48 -4.60 20.91
C ALA A 204 4.90 -5.13 19.54
N ASP A 205 4.88 -6.46 19.34
CA ASP A 205 5.23 -7.06 18.06
C ASP A 205 4.18 -6.69 16.99
N VAL A 206 2.89 -6.71 17.35
CA VAL A 206 1.81 -6.31 16.44
C VAL A 206 1.88 -4.83 16.06
N ALA A 207 2.26 -3.97 17.01
CA ALA A 207 2.34 -2.52 16.81
C ALA A 207 3.66 -2.05 16.15
N GLU A 208 4.66 -2.93 16.03
CA GLU A 208 5.91 -2.60 15.35
C GLU A 208 5.64 -2.27 13.89
N ALA A 209 5.98 -1.04 13.48
CA ALA A 209 5.70 -0.48 12.17
C ALA A 209 6.95 -0.39 11.28
N ASP A 210 8.15 -0.62 11.83
CA ASP A 210 9.40 -0.53 11.10
C ASP A 210 9.71 -1.84 10.33
N PRO A 211 9.71 -1.85 8.99
CA PRO A 211 10.04 -3.04 8.21
C PRO A 211 11.46 -3.57 8.46
N ILE A 212 12.39 -2.73 8.91
CA ILE A 212 13.73 -3.19 9.32
C ILE A 212 13.61 -4.14 10.50
N LYS A 213 12.77 -3.83 11.49
CA LYS A 213 12.55 -4.70 12.65
C LYS A 213 11.85 -5.99 12.29
N TRP A 214 11.00 -5.98 11.26
CA TRP A 214 10.38 -7.18 10.74
C TRP A 214 11.43 -8.10 10.10
N ALA A 215 12.29 -7.54 9.23
CA ALA A 215 13.38 -8.29 8.59
C ALA A 215 14.38 -8.84 9.62
N GLU A 216 14.81 -8.06 10.61
CA GLU A 216 15.71 -8.54 11.68
C GLU A 216 15.09 -9.66 12.52
N SER A 217 13.77 -9.65 12.71
CA SER A 217 13.05 -10.74 13.37
C SER A 217 13.05 -12.02 12.53
N SER A 218 12.71 -11.90 11.24
CA SER A 218 12.75 -12.99 10.26
C SER A 218 14.15 -13.61 10.16
N HIS A 219 15.17 -12.77 10.08
CA HIS A 219 16.58 -13.16 10.07
C HIS A 219 16.95 -14.03 11.28
N ARG A 220 16.57 -13.61 12.49
CA ARG A 220 16.85 -14.36 13.72
C ARG A 220 16.21 -15.74 13.73
N ILE A 221 14.98 -15.85 13.24
CA ILE A 221 14.28 -17.14 13.11
C ILE A 221 15.01 -18.03 12.11
N ALA A 222 15.40 -17.48 10.95
CA ALA A 222 16.11 -18.24 9.93
C ALA A 222 17.48 -18.74 10.41
N LYS A 223 18.24 -17.92 11.16
CA LYS A 223 19.51 -18.34 11.80
C LYS A 223 19.34 -19.60 12.64
N ALA A 224 18.25 -19.68 13.41
CA ALA A 224 17.93 -20.81 14.28
C ALA A 224 17.38 -22.04 13.52
N ALA A 225 16.82 -21.83 12.34
CA ALA A 225 16.16 -22.85 11.52
C ALA A 225 17.08 -23.55 10.51
N TYR A 226 18.31 -23.07 10.33
CA TYR A 226 19.24 -23.63 9.34
C TYR A 226 19.63 -25.08 9.63
N VAL A 227 19.68 -25.88 8.56
CA VAL A 227 20.10 -27.29 8.58
C VAL A 227 21.27 -27.53 7.62
N LYS A 228 21.81 -28.75 7.62
CA LYS A 228 22.84 -29.16 6.66
C LYS A 228 22.20 -29.64 5.37
N SER A 229 22.84 -29.33 4.25
CA SER A 229 22.40 -29.87 2.97
C SER A 229 22.53 -31.41 3.01
N GLY A 230 21.45 -32.10 2.64
CA GLY A 230 21.30 -33.54 2.69
C GLY A 230 20.44 -34.05 3.85
N ASP A 231 20.10 -33.19 4.81
CA ASP A 231 19.29 -33.58 5.96
C ASP A 231 17.85 -33.99 5.55
N VAL A 232 17.27 -34.89 6.35
CA VAL A 232 15.86 -35.28 6.26
C VAL A 232 15.09 -34.55 7.36
N LEU A 233 14.12 -33.73 6.97
CA LEU A 233 13.30 -32.91 7.85
C LEU A 233 11.96 -33.61 8.05
N GLY A 234 11.79 -34.25 9.21
CA GLY A 234 10.57 -34.96 9.60
C GLY A 234 9.81 -34.26 10.72
N ASP A 235 9.08 -35.04 11.53
CA ASP A 235 8.22 -34.53 12.61
C ASP A 235 8.94 -33.61 13.59
N ASP A 236 10.19 -33.91 13.96
CA ASP A 236 10.95 -33.08 14.90
C ASP A 236 11.17 -31.66 14.37
N TYR A 237 11.52 -31.51 13.09
CA TYR A 237 11.72 -30.22 12.45
C TYR A 237 10.39 -29.47 12.30
N TYR A 238 9.34 -30.19 11.87
CA TYR A 238 8.00 -29.63 11.74
C TYR A 238 7.48 -29.09 13.08
N ASN A 239 7.54 -29.90 14.14
CA ASN A 239 7.05 -29.52 15.46
C ASN A 239 7.86 -28.38 16.08
N ALA A 240 9.14 -28.26 15.74
CA ALA A 240 9.98 -27.16 16.19
C ALA A 240 9.61 -25.81 15.55
N HIS A 241 9.15 -25.81 14.29
CA HIS A 241 9.06 -24.58 13.49
C HIS A 241 7.67 -24.20 12.99
N ILE A 242 6.66 -25.09 13.07
CA ILE A 242 5.30 -24.71 12.67
C ILE A 242 4.74 -23.56 13.53
N GLY A 243 5.16 -23.47 14.80
CA GLY A 243 4.82 -22.33 15.66
C GLY A 243 5.43 -21.00 15.18
N ASP A 244 6.65 -21.03 14.64
CA ASP A 244 7.29 -19.85 14.06
C ASP A 244 6.55 -19.39 12.80
N VAL A 245 6.15 -20.33 11.93
CA VAL A 245 5.34 -20.06 10.74
C VAL A 245 3.99 -19.44 11.11
N ASP A 246 3.27 -20.05 12.06
CA ASP A 246 2.00 -19.55 12.57
C ASP A 246 2.14 -18.10 13.07
N GLN A 247 3.18 -17.82 13.85
CA GLN A 247 3.45 -16.49 14.39
C GLN A 247 3.78 -15.48 13.29
N GLN A 248 4.62 -15.84 12.31
CA GLN A 248 4.99 -14.95 11.21
C GLN A 248 3.81 -14.62 10.29
N LEU A 249 2.98 -15.61 9.93
CA LEU A 249 1.76 -15.36 9.13
C LEU A 249 0.78 -14.44 9.88
N ALA A 250 0.61 -14.64 11.19
CA ALA A 250 -0.28 -13.82 12.00
C ALA A 250 0.25 -12.38 12.22
N LEU A 251 1.57 -12.21 12.38
CA LEU A 251 2.21 -10.90 12.44
C LEU A 251 2.11 -10.15 11.11
N ALA A 252 2.44 -10.82 10.00
CA ALA A 252 2.32 -10.26 8.65
C ALA A 252 0.90 -9.74 8.39
N ALA A 253 -0.11 -10.56 8.68
CA ALA A 253 -1.51 -10.18 8.49
C ALA A 253 -1.94 -9.01 9.38
N SER A 254 -1.48 -8.97 10.63
CA SER A 254 -1.85 -7.91 11.59
C SER A 254 -1.19 -6.57 11.24
N ARG A 255 0.09 -6.60 10.85
CA ARG A 255 0.85 -5.42 10.40
C ARG A 255 0.34 -4.91 9.06
N LEU A 256 0.06 -5.81 8.10
CA LEU A 256 -0.60 -5.45 6.84
C LEU A 256 -1.94 -4.76 7.09
N ALA A 257 -2.80 -5.32 7.96
CA ALA A 257 -4.08 -4.69 8.29
C ALA A 257 -3.88 -3.28 8.86
N ALA A 258 -2.90 -3.07 9.75
CA ALA A 258 -2.59 -1.75 10.30
C ALA A 258 -2.13 -0.75 9.22
N ILE A 259 -1.27 -1.18 8.27
CA ILE A 259 -0.88 -0.35 7.12
C ILE A 259 -2.10 0.05 6.31
N LEU A 260 -2.95 -0.93 5.94
CA LEU A 260 -4.13 -0.70 5.10
C LEU A 260 -5.19 0.20 5.77
N GLU A 261 -5.36 0.09 7.09
CA GLU A 261 -6.17 1.00 7.89
C GLU A 261 -5.66 2.45 7.75
N SER A 262 -4.33 2.62 7.85
CA SER A 262 -3.68 3.94 7.84
C SER A 262 -3.65 4.63 6.47
N LEU A 263 -3.83 3.88 5.38
CA LEU A 263 -3.81 4.45 4.02
C LEU A 263 -4.87 5.55 3.84
N PRO A 264 -4.55 6.66 3.17
CA PRO A 264 -5.53 7.71 2.92
C PRO A 264 -6.65 7.23 1.99
N ASP A 265 -7.90 7.65 2.27
CA ASP A 265 -8.98 7.49 1.30
C ASP A 265 -8.84 8.56 0.21
N LEU A 266 -8.08 8.22 -0.84
CA LEU A 266 -7.86 9.07 -1.99
C LEU A 266 -9.08 9.13 -2.95
N ASP A 267 -10.25 8.66 -2.55
CA ASP A 267 -11.47 8.97 -3.28
C ASP A 267 -12.52 9.64 -2.39
N ALA A 268 -12.19 9.91 -1.12
CA ALA A 268 -13.04 10.69 -0.25
C ALA A 268 -13.06 12.14 -0.73
N PRO A 269 -14.25 12.76 -0.83
CA PRO A 269 -14.33 14.19 -1.03
C PRO A 269 -13.74 14.92 0.17
N ALA A 270 -13.12 16.06 -0.08
CA ALA A 270 -12.66 16.97 0.97
C ALA A 270 -13.35 18.32 0.83
N TYR A 271 -13.58 18.96 1.96
CA TYR A 271 -14.34 20.20 2.04
C TYR A 271 -13.42 21.31 2.48
N PHE A 272 -13.55 22.46 1.83
CA PHE A 272 -12.71 23.62 2.09
C PHE A 272 -13.55 24.88 2.21
N THR A 273 -12.94 25.89 2.80
CA THR A 273 -13.51 27.23 2.86
C THR A 273 -12.54 28.23 2.25
N PHE A 274 -13.08 29.17 1.49
CA PHE A 274 -12.37 30.39 1.12
C PHE A 274 -13.14 31.61 1.60
N GLU A 275 -12.42 32.71 1.76
CA GLU A 275 -12.97 34.00 2.15
C GLU A 275 -12.81 35.03 1.04
N GLN A 276 -13.73 35.98 0.98
CA GLN A 276 -13.59 37.22 0.23
C GLN A 276 -13.86 38.42 1.15
N PRO A 277 -13.14 39.55 0.98
CA PRO A 277 -13.49 40.79 1.65
C PRO A 277 -14.95 41.17 1.35
N GLY A 278 -15.68 41.64 2.35
CA GLY A 278 -17.02 42.19 2.13
C GLY A 278 -16.97 43.51 1.35
N PRO A 279 -18.04 43.89 0.64
CA PRO A 279 -18.12 45.22 0.03
C PRO A 279 -18.07 46.32 1.11
N ASP A 280 -17.44 47.46 0.79
CA ASP A 280 -17.45 48.69 1.60
C ASP A 280 -17.07 48.52 3.09
N MET A 281 -15.92 47.89 3.37
CA MET A 281 -15.42 47.61 4.73
C MET A 281 -16.30 46.65 5.56
N SER A 282 -17.23 45.93 4.93
CA SER A 282 -17.96 44.86 5.59
C SER A 282 -17.02 43.68 5.95
N PRO A 283 -17.33 42.90 7.00
CA PRO A 283 -16.58 41.69 7.34
C PRO A 283 -16.44 40.74 6.14
N SER A 284 -15.34 39.99 6.12
CA SER A 284 -15.14 38.95 5.12
C SER A 284 -16.28 37.92 5.15
N ASN A 285 -16.71 37.52 3.96
CA ASN A 285 -17.66 36.44 3.78
C ASN A 285 -16.91 35.13 3.57
N SER A 286 -17.47 34.02 4.07
CA SER A 286 -16.91 32.67 3.89
C SER A 286 -17.82 31.84 2.99
N PHE A 287 -17.19 31.01 2.15
CA PHE A 287 -17.87 30.09 1.25
C PHE A 287 -17.25 28.69 1.38
N ALA A 288 -18.09 27.70 1.67
CA ALA A 288 -17.68 26.31 1.76
C ALA A 288 -17.93 25.59 0.44
N PHE A 289 -16.98 24.77 0.01
CA PHE A 289 -17.06 24.01 -1.24
C PHE A 289 -16.50 22.60 -1.08
N LYS A 290 -17.01 21.70 -1.93
CA LYS A 290 -16.64 20.27 -1.97
C LYS A 290 -15.69 20.04 -3.13
N LEU A 291 -14.52 19.46 -2.87
CA LEU A 291 -13.61 18.94 -3.87
C LEU A 291 -13.74 17.42 -3.96
N VAL A 292 -13.70 16.90 -5.18
CA VAL A 292 -13.81 15.46 -5.48
C VAL A 292 -12.63 14.92 -6.28
N ASP A 293 -11.86 15.78 -6.96
CA ASP A 293 -10.59 15.41 -7.61
C ASP A 293 -9.43 15.57 -6.63
N GLN A 294 -8.64 14.50 -6.45
CA GLN A 294 -7.56 14.49 -5.46
C GLN A 294 -6.39 15.41 -5.79
N ARG A 295 -6.11 15.68 -7.06
CA ARG A 295 -5.04 16.61 -7.44
C ARG A 295 -5.46 18.03 -7.05
N THR A 296 -6.73 18.36 -7.21
CA THR A 296 -7.30 19.60 -6.70
C THR A 296 -7.31 19.63 -5.16
N ILE A 297 -7.65 18.54 -4.46
CA ILE A 297 -7.57 18.47 -2.99
C ILE A 297 -6.14 18.66 -2.48
N ALA A 298 -5.17 17.97 -3.09
CA ALA A 298 -3.76 18.09 -2.76
C ALA A 298 -3.24 19.51 -3.03
N MET A 299 -3.65 20.14 -4.14
CA MET A 299 -3.37 21.54 -4.42
C MET A 299 -3.97 22.47 -3.36
N ALA A 300 -5.21 22.23 -2.93
CA ALA A 300 -5.86 23.02 -1.88
C ALA A 300 -5.06 22.95 -0.57
N ARG A 301 -4.67 21.75 -0.14
CA ARG A 301 -3.81 21.53 1.04
C ARG A 301 -2.45 22.20 0.89
N LYS A 302 -1.84 22.14 -0.31
CA LYS A 302 -0.59 22.84 -0.60
C LYS A 302 -0.74 24.36 -0.49
N ILE A 303 -1.81 24.94 -1.03
CA ILE A 303 -2.12 26.38 -0.89
C ILE A 303 -2.23 26.75 0.59
N LEU A 304 -2.96 25.98 1.40
CA LEU A 304 -3.09 26.21 2.85
C LEU A 304 -1.75 26.14 3.59
N ASN A 305 -0.91 25.16 3.26
CA ASN A 305 0.35 24.91 3.97
C ASN A 305 1.49 25.87 3.55
N THR A 306 1.48 26.32 2.29
CA THR A 306 2.59 27.11 1.71
C THR A 306 2.24 28.57 1.49
N GLY A 307 0.95 28.92 1.47
CA GLY A 307 0.49 30.28 1.19
C GLY A 307 0.70 30.73 -0.26
N ILE A 308 0.86 29.79 -1.22
CA ILE A 308 0.94 30.13 -2.65
C ILE A 308 -0.30 30.91 -3.07
N ASP A 309 -0.10 32.02 -3.77
CA ASP A 309 -1.15 32.93 -4.21
C ASP A 309 -1.96 32.33 -5.38
N ARG A 310 -3.05 31.65 -5.04
CA ARG A 310 -3.99 31.05 -5.98
C ARG A 310 -5.42 31.22 -5.52
N HIS A 311 -6.28 31.55 -6.46
CA HIS A 311 -7.69 31.85 -6.23
C HIS A 311 -8.58 30.68 -6.65
N VAL A 312 -9.73 30.54 -5.99
CA VAL A 312 -10.72 29.49 -6.30
C VAL A 312 -11.46 29.87 -7.57
N GLN A 313 -11.70 28.91 -8.46
CA GLN A 313 -12.62 29.05 -9.60
C GLN A 313 -13.50 27.83 -9.75
N GLY A 314 -14.59 27.97 -10.50
CA GLY A 314 -15.42 26.85 -10.93
C GLY A 314 -16.70 27.30 -11.62
N THR A 315 -17.62 26.37 -11.82
CA THR A 315 -18.95 26.62 -12.36
C THR A 315 -19.96 26.70 -11.22
N ILE A 316 -20.77 27.76 -11.18
CA ILE A 316 -21.86 27.90 -10.21
C ILE A 316 -23.07 27.06 -10.62
N VAL A 317 -23.71 26.46 -9.63
CA VAL A 317 -25.07 25.93 -9.71
C VAL A 317 -25.93 26.59 -8.63
N VAL A 318 -27.12 27.06 -9.01
CA VAL A 318 -28.11 27.66 -8.07
C VAL A 318 -28.79 26.53 -7.29
N LYS A 319 -28.04 25.97 -6.35
CA LYS A 319 -28.46 24.89 -5.47
C LYS A 319 -27.82 25.08 -4.11
N LYS A 320 -28.66 25.22 -3.09
CA LYS A 320 -28.24 25.21 -1.69
C LYS A 320 -27.79 23.81 -1.29
N VAL A 321 -26.67 23.74 -0.56
CA VAL A 321 -26.06 22.47 -0.11
C VAL A 321 -25.79 22.52 1.40
N PRO A 322 -25.86 21.39 2.13
CA PRO A 322 -25.79 21.42 3.60
C PRO A 322 -24.44 21.92 4.15
N TYR A 323 -23.33 21.65 3.44
CA TYR A 323 -22.01 22.14 3.82
C TYR A 323 -21.80 23.63 3.55
N ASN A 324 -22.65 24.29 2.75
CA ASN A 324 -22.59 25.71 2.43
C ASN A 324 -23.94 26.41 2.71
N PRO A 325 -24.39 26.47 3.97
CA PRO A 325 -25.77 26.85 4.30
C PRO A 325 -26.07 28.35 4.14
N THR A 326 -25.04 29.19 4.05
CA THR A 326 -25.19 30.65 3.95
C THR A 326 -25.74 31.09 2.60
N TRP A 327 -25.33 30.41 1.52
CA TRP A 327 -25.59 30.84 0.15
C TRP A 327 -26.67 29.99 -0.51
N SER A 328 -27.43 30.57 -1.44
CA SER A 328 -28.43 29.83 -2.22
C SER A 328 -27.83 29.06 -3.40
N TYR A 329 -26.54 29.25 -3.66
CA TYR A 329 -25.77 28.61 -4.73
C TYR A 329 -24.55 27.85 -4.19
N SER A 330 -24.01 26.97 -5.03
CA SER A 330 -22.81 26.17 -4.76
C SER A 330 -21.95 26.04 -6.03
N LEU A 331 -20.73 25.53 -5.88
CA LEU A 331 -19.88 25.18 -7.02
C LEU A 331 -20.10 23.72 -7.43
N VAL A 332 -20.09 23.44 -8.72
CA VAL A 332 -20.08 22.07 -9.27
C VAL A 332 -18.71 21.43 -8.93
N PRO A 333 -18.64 20.40 -8.06
CA PRO A 333 -17.37 19.89 -7.51
C PRO A 333 -16.30 19.54 -8.57
N GLU A 334 -16.72 18.97 -9.70
CA GLU A 334 -15.84 18.54 -10.79
C GLU A 334 -15.26 19.70 -11.60
N SER A 335 -15.85 20.89 -11.50
CA SER A 335 -15.39 22.10 -12.20
C SER A 335 -14.41 22.93 -11.39
N ILE A 336 -14.23 22.60 -10.10
CA ILE A 336 -13.47 23.44 -9.18
C ILE A 336 -11.98 23.29 -9.45
N GLY A 337 -11.29 24.42 -9.51
CA GLY A 337 -9.85 24.49 -9.66
C GLY A 337 -9.26 25.73 -9.00
N PHE A 338 -7.96 25.90 -9.17
CA PHE A 338 -7.20 27.03 -8.65
C PHE A 338 -6.48 27.76 -9.79
N PHE A 339 -6.50 29.09 -9.79
CA PHE A 339 -5.88 29.90 -10.83
C PHE A 339 -4.98 30.99 -10.27
N GLU A 340 -4.02 31.45 -11.10
CA GLU A 340 -3.13 32.57 -10.81
C GLU A 340 -3.51 33.81 -11.64
N GLN A 341 -4.10 33.62 -12.82
CA GLN A 341 -4.60 34.68 -13.70
C GLN A 341 -5.84 34.22 -14.47
N ALA A 342 -6.78 35.13 -14.71
CA ALA A 342 -7.97 34.92 -15.53
C ALA A 342 -8.24 36.13 -16.45
N ILE A 343 -8.64 35.89 -17.71
CA ILE A 343 -8.91 36.96 -18.69
C ILE A 343 -10.43 37.18 -18.88
N GLU A 344 -11.27 36.37 -18.22
CA GLU A 344 -12.72 36.34 -18.43
C GLU A 344 -13.50 37.24 -17.46
N VAL A 345 -14.71 37.65 -17.88
CA VAL A 345 -15.72 38.32 -17.03
C VAL A 345 -16.34 37.28 -16.09
N CYS A 346 -15.56 36.84 -15.10
CA CYS A 346 -15.98 35.84 -14.10
C CYS A 346 -15.74 36.28 -12.65
N ASP A 347 -15.21 37.50 -12.44
CA ASP A 347 -14.98 38.05 -11.10
C ASP A 347 -16.25 38.67 -10.51
N ALA A 348 -16.64 38.19 -9.33
CA ALA A 348 -17.74 38.73 -8.55
C ALA A 348 -17.56 38.36 -7.07
N ASN A 349 -18.02 39.24 -6.17
CA ASN A 349 -18.06 38.95 -4.74
C ASN A 349 -19.23 38.02 -4.39
N MET A 350 -19.08 37.15 -3.38
CA MET A 350 -20.15 36.24 -2.91
C MET A 350 -21.52 36.91 -2.75
N ALA A 351 -21.56 38.10 -2.16
CA ALA A 351 -22.81 38.83 -1.92
C ALA A 351 -23.44 39.35 -3.22
N GLN A 352 -22.63 39.75 -4.20
CA GLN A 352 -23.12 40.19 -5.50
C GLN A 352 -23.66 39.00 -6.30
N VAL A 353 -23.01 37.84 -6.23
CA VAL A 353 -23.52 36.60 -6.82
C VAL A 353 -24.87 36.22 -6.22
N GLU A 354 -25.03 36.28 -4.90
CA GLU A 354 -26.31 36.01 -4.21
C GLU A 354 -27.44 36.95 -4.66
N GLN A 355 -27.12 38.24 -4.88
CA GLN A 355 -28.10 39.23 -5.34
C GLN A 355 -28.55 39.03 -6.80
N HIS A 356 -27.73 38.36 -7.63
CA HIS A 356 -27.95 38.19 -9.07
C HIS A 356 -28.01 36.71 -9.47
N VAL A 357 -28.46 35.82 -8.57
CA VAL A 357 -28.54 34.37 -8.83
C VAL A 357 -29.37 34.03 -10.06
N ASP A 358 -30.41 34.82 -10.36
CA ASP A 358 -31.29 34.64 -11.52
C ASP A 358 -30.62 35.05 -12.85
N GLU A 359 -29.47 35.73 -12.81
CA GLU A 359 -28.73 36.20 -13.99
C GLU A 359 -27.48 35.36 -14.30
N ILE A 360 -27.19 34.34 -13.47
CA ILE A 360 -26.06 33.42 -13.63
C ILE A 360 -26.22 32.63 -14.94
N GLY A 361 -25.14 32.55 -15.73
CA GLY A 361 -25.15 31.96 -17.07
C GLY A 361 -25.52 32.95 -18.18
N GLY A 362 -26.05 34.12 -17.82
CA GLY A 362 -26.31 35.25 -18.71
C GLY A 362 -25.12 36.19 -18.88
N SER A 363 -25.36 37.50 -19.01
CA SER A 363 -24.30 38.50 -19.19
C SER A 363 -23.51 38.80 -17.91
N TYR A 364 -24.09 38.58 -16.73
CA TYR A 364 -23.47 38.89 -15.44
C TYR A 364 -22.34 37.90 -15.09
N LEU A 365 -22.55 36.60 -15.32
CA LEU A 365 -21.53 35.54 -15.23
C LEU A 365 -21.72 34.54 -16.37
N PRO A 366 -21.13 34.81 -17.56
CA PRO A 366 -21.28 33.95 -18.73
C PRO A 366 -20.85 32.51 -18.44
N LYS A 367 -21.60 31.54 -18.98
CA LYS A 367 -21.39 30.09 -18.76
C LYS A 367 -21.44 29.66 -17.29
N ALA A 368 -21.94 30.53 -16.40
CA ALA A 368 -21.90 30.35 -14.94
C ALA A 368 -20.48 30.14 -14.39
N HIS A 369 -19.44 30.56 -15.13
CA HIS A 369 -18.07 30.46 -14.66
C HIS A 369 -17.79 31.58 -13.65
N TRP A 370 -17.21 31.22 -12.50
CA TRP A 370 -16.90 32.12 -11.41
C TRP A 370 -15.44 31.98 -11.01
N CYS A 371 -14.72 33.09 -10.98
CA CYS A 371 -13.30 33.19 -10.67
C CYS A 371 -13.06 34.36 -9.69
N PRO A 372 -13.54 34.28 -8.44
CA PRO A 372 -13.42 35.36 -7.47
C PRO A 372 -11.95 35.72 -7.19
N TRP A 373 -11.46 36.82 -7.76
CA TRP A 373 -10.04 37.22 -7.67
C TRP A 373 -9.62 37.58 -6.25
N SER A 374 -10.56 38.08 -5.44
CA SER A 374 -10.30 38.38 -4.04
C SER A 374 -10.41 37.16 -3.13
N SER A 375 -10.55 35.95 -3.69
CA SER A 375 -10.70 34.73 -2.89
C SER A 375 -9.39 34.32 -2.24
N LYS A 376 -9.46 33.95 -0.97
CA LYS A 376 -8.34 33.37 -0.23
C LYS A 376 -8.79 32.07 0.40
N LEU A 377 -8.15 30.96 0.06
CA LEU A 377 -8.37 29.68 0.72
C LEU A 377 -7.92 29.78 2.18
N VAL A 378 -8.78 29.43 3.14
CA VAL A 378 -8.51 29.65 4.58
C VAL A 378 -8.46 28.38 5.43
N ALA A 379 -9.24 27.34 5.11
CA ALA A 379 -9.22 26.10 5.90
C ALA A 379 -9.77 24.88 5.14
N GLU A 380 -9.27 23.70 5.52
CA GLU A 380 -9.92 22.40 5.28
C GLU A 380 -10.90 22.09 6.42
N ILE A 381 -12.09 21.60 6.10
CA ILE A 381 -13.13 21.27 7.05
C ILE A 381 -12.97 19.80 7.48
N THR A 382 -12.18 19.54 8.53
CA THR A 382 -11.74 18.18 8.91
C THR A 382 -12.69 17.41 9.82
N ASN A 383 -13.48 18.10 10.66
CA ASN A 383 -14.30 17.45 11.71
C ASN A 383 -15.81 17.68 11.56
N LYS A 384 -16.23 18.45 10.56
CA LYS A 384 -17.57 19.02 10.54
C LYS A 384 -18.47 18.50 9.45
N ILE A 385 -18.07 17.63 8.53
CA ILE A 385 -18.96 17.16 7.46
C ILE A 385 -18.80 15.66 7.31
N ASP A 386 -19.90 14.93 7.36
CA ASP A 386 -19.92 13.52 6.98
C ASP A 386 -19.81 13.42 5.45
N PRO A 387 -18.70 12.87 4.90
CA PRO A 387 -18.51 12.79 3.46
C PRO A 387 -19.52 11.87 2.75
N ALA A 388 -20.23 11.00 3.48
CA ALA A 388 -21.28 10.15 2.91
C ALA A 388 -22.62 10.89 2.74
N THR A 389 -22.91 11.85 3.63
CA THR A 389 -24.21 12.56 3.63
C THR A 389 -24.09 14.03 3.22
N ASP A 390 -22.87 14.56 3.10
CA ASP A 390 -22.56 15.97 2.89
C ASP A 390 -23.12 16.88 4.02
N VAL A 391 -23.60 16.28 5.13
CA VAL A 391 -24.24 16.98 6.25
C VAL A 391 -23.20 17.32 7.30
N PRO A 392 -23.25 18.54 7.86
CA PRO A 392 -22.37 18.85 8.95
C PRO A 392 -22.59 17.96 10.19
N LYS A 393 -21.53 17.36 10.75
CA LYS A 393 -21.60 16.65 12.03
C LYS A 393 -21.81 17.69 13.15
N PRO A 394 -22.75 17.44 14.10
CA PRO A 394 -23.11 18.39 15.15
C PRO A 394 -21.97 18.73 16.11
#